data_AF-A0A1W2H8F7-F1
#
_entry.id   AF-A0A1W2H8F7-F1
#
_cell.length_a   1.000
_cell.length_b   1.000
_cell.length_c   1.000
_cell.angle_alpha   90.00
_cell.angle_beta   90.00
_cell.angle_gamma   90.00
#
_symmetry.space_group_name_H-M   'P 1'
#
loop_
_entity.id
_entity.type
_entity.pdbx_description
1 polymer ?
#
loop_
_entity_poly.entity_id
_entity_poly.type
_entity_poly.pdbx_seq_one_letter_code
_entity_poly.pdbx_strand_id
1 'polypeptide(L)'
;MEGLKNLRSQDAIVKLRELAESIDICMFCTNLKTDDGASCRPMSTQKVCEEGNIWFFSPRDSDKNMELEWNKKVQLFYSHPGKDSFMIVNGEAEIILDKEKIEKLWSPVLITWFQGGKDDPNISILKVKPTTAYYWDTEGNKMINFLKMMASAATGKNLVEGNEGTLSI
;
A
#
# COMPACT_ATOMS: atom_id res chain seq x y z
N MET A 1 -19.83 15.50 9.21
CA MET A 1 -18.80 14.79 9.98
C MET A 1 -17.52 15.56 9.78
N GLU A 2 -16.99 16.16 10.85
CA GLU A 2 -15.66 16.78 10.81
C GLU A 2 -14.64 15.72 10.38
N GLY A 3 -13.72 16.06 9.48
CA GLY A 3 -12.67 15.14 8.99
C GLY A 3 -12.95 14.40 7.67
N LEU A 4 -14.19 14.37 7.16
CA LEU A 4 -14.45 13.69 5.87
C LEU A 4 -13.86 14.51 4.69
N LYS A 5 -12.88 13.94 3.99
CA LYS A 5 -12.15 14.55 2.87
C LYS A 5 -11.97 13.55 1.72
N ASN A 6 -12.97 13.51 0.85
CA ASN A 6 -12.92 12.73 -0.38
C ASN A 6 -12.03 13.43 -1.41
N LEU A 7 -11.10 12.69 -2.01
CA LEU A 7 -10.15 13.18 -3.01
C LEU A 7 -10.39 12.50 -4.36
N ARG A 8 -10.05 13.19 -5.45
CA ARG A 8 -10.26 12.68 -6.82
C ARG A 8 -9.04 12.94 -7.70
N SER A 9 -8.87 12.10 -8.71
CA SER A 9 -7.87 12.25 -9.76
C SER A 9 -6.47 12.46 -9.17
N GLN A 10 -5.77 13.53 -9.54
CA GLN A 10 -4.39 13.74 -9.12
C GLN A 10 -4.22 13.86 -7.60
N ASP A 11 -5.15 14.51 -6.91
CA ASP A 11 -5.07 14.64 -5.44
C ASP A 11 -5.26 13.28 -4.75
N ALA A 12 -6.11 12.43 -5.31
CA ALA A 12 -6.28 11.05 -4.84
C ALA A 12 -5.00 10.23 -5.02
N ILE A 13 -4.36 10.35 -6.19
CA ILE A 13 -3.08 9.67 -6.48
C ILE A 13 -1.96 10.17 -5.57
N VAL A 14 -1.89 11.48 -5.33
CA VAL A 14 -0.89 12.07 -4.42
C VAL A 14 -1.08 11.53 -3.02
N LYS A 15 -2.32 11.47 -2.50
CA LYS A 15 -2.59 10.93 -1.16
C LYS A 15 -2.32 9.42 -1.06
N LEU A 16 -2.72 8.67 -2.08
CA LEU A 16 -2.42 7.23 -2.20
C LEU A 16 -0.91 6.99 -2.14
N ARG A 17 -0.13 7.74 -2.95
CA ARG A 17 1.33 7.63 -2.99
C ARG A 17 1.95 7.97 -1.64
N GLU A 18 1.57 9.09 -1.05
CA GLU A 18 2.06 9.53 0.26
C GLU A 18 1.88 8.42 1.31
N LEU A 19 0.67 7.86 1.40
CA LEU A 19 0.36 6.82 2.37
C LEU A 19 1.08 5.51 2.03
N ALA A 20 0.97 4.99 0.80
CA ALA A 20 1.57 3.71 0.44
C ALA A 20 3.10 3.72 0.61
N GLU A 21 3.78 4.80 0.20
CA GLU A 21 5.25 4.90 0.32
C GLU A 21 5.70 5.24 1.75
N SER A 22 4.90 6.00 2.52
CA SER A 22 5.21 6.23 3.93
C SER A 22 5.01 4.99 4.80
N ILE A 23 4.10 4.10 4.43
CA ILE A 23 3.79 2.89 5.20
C ILE A 23 4.67 1.72 4.73
N ASP A 24 5.03 1.70 3.45
CA ASP A 24 5.83 0.70 2.76
C ASP A 24 5.17 -0.69 2.71
N ILE A 25 5.03 -1.35 3.86
CA ILE A 25 4.52 -2.71 3.95
C ILE A 25 2.99 -2.70 4.00
N CYS A 26 2.37 -3.49 3.12
CA CYS A 26 0.95 -3.83 3.19
C CYS A 26 0.74 -5.33 3.32
N MET A 27 -0.42 -5.73 3.84
CA MET A 27 -0.94 -7.06 3.59
C MET A 27 -1.53 -7.08 2.19
N PHE A 28 -0.84 -7.77 1.28
CA PHE A 28 -1.30 -8.01 -0.08
C PHE A 28 -2.15 -9.27 -0.08
N CYS A 29 -3.45 -9.09 -0.27
CA CYS A 29 -4.41 -10.16 -0.26
C CYS A 29 -4.91 -10.48 -1.66
N THR A 30 -4.73 -11.73 -2.05
CA THR A 30 -5.37 -12.39 -3.18
C THR A 30 -6.50 -13.28 -2.65
N ASN A 31 -7.35 -13.82 -3.54
CA ASN A 31 -8.30 -14.89 -3.21
C ASN A 31 -8.98 -14.83 -1.81
N LEU A 32 -9.55 -13.68 -1.45
CA LEU A 32 -10.15 -13.39 -0.13
C LEU A 32 -11.38 -14.24 0.25
N LYS A 33 -11.69 -15.27 -0.55
CA LYS A 33 -12.76 -16.22 -0.28
C LYS A 33 -12.30 -17.37 0.64
N THR A 34 -11.00 -17.47 0.91
CA THR A 34 -10.46 -18.47 1.84
C THR A 34 -10.49 -17.91 3.25
N ASP A 35 -11.20 -18.58 4.17
CA ASP A 35 -11.34 -18.15 5.57
C ASP A 35 -10.08 -18.44 6.41
N ASP A 36 -8.96 -18.80 5.79
CA ASP A 36 -7.70 -19.18 6.45
C ASP A 36 -6.68 -18.05 6.55
N GLY A 37 -6.89 -16.93 5.83
CA GLY A 37 -5.98 -15.78 5.78
C GLY A 37 -4.63 -16.05 5.10
N ALA A 38 -4.37 -17.27 4.60
CA ALA A 38 -3.09 -17.64 4.00
C ALA A 38 -2.81 -16.92 2.67
N SER A 39 -3.87 -16.39 2.05
CA SER A 39 -3.82 -15.60 0.83
C SER A 39 -3.44 -14.12 1.06
N CYS A 40 -3.30 -13.69 2.32
CA CYS A 40 -2.80 -12.37 2.70
C CYS A 40 -1.33 -12.44 3.14
N ARG A 41 -0.45 -11.78 2.39
CA ARG A 41 1.01 -11.87 2.57
C ARG A 41 1.62 -10.47 2.72
N PRO A 42 2.57 -10.23 3.64
CA PRO A 42 3.23 -8.93 3.77
C PRO A 42 4.08 -8.65 2.53
N MET A 43 3.91 -7.48 1.92
CA MET A 43 4.64 -7.06 0.72
C MET A 43 5.07 -5.60 0.84
N SER A 44 6.32 -5.31 0.48
CA SER A 44 6.88 -3.96 0.46
C SER A 44 6.55 -3.23 -0.85
N THR A 45 6.00 -2.03 -0.72
CA THR A 45 5.68 -1.13 -1.83
C THR A 45 6.95 -0.52 -2.38
N GLN A 46 7.28 -0.83 -3.63
CA GLN A 46 8.49 -0.30 -4.24
C GLN A 46 8.30 1.13 -4.72
N LYS A 47 7.13 1.43 -5.29
CA LYS A 47 6.80 2.73 -5.85
C LYS A 47 5.32 2.85 -6.15
N VAL A 48 4.77 4.07 -6.07
CA VAL A 48 3.50 4.45 -6.72
C VAL A 48 3.80 5.41 -7.86
N CYS A 49 3.51 5.02 -9.11
CA CYS A 49 3.79 5.86 -10.28
C CYS A 49 2.80 7.01 -10.44
N GLU A 50 3.01 7.88 -11.43
CA GLU A 50 2.20 9.09 -11.66
C GLU A 50 0.74 8.78 -11.96
N GLU A 51 0.48 7.62 -12.55
CA GLU A 51 -0.86 7.09 -12.85
C GLU A 51 -1.49 6.34 -11.67
N GLY A 52 -0.84 6.30 -10.50
CA GLY A 52 -1.35 5.64 -9.30
C GLY A 52 -1.13 4.13 -9.23
N ASN A 53 -0.43 3.52 -10.19
CA ASN A 53 -0.12 2.09 -10.10
C ASN A 53 0.94 1.84 -9.02
N ILE A 54 0.69 0.80 -8.22
CA ILE A 54 1.54 0.39 -7.09
C ILE A 54 2.35 -0.82 -7.53
N TRP A 55 3.67 -0.76 -7.30
CA TRP A 55 4.61 -1.76 -7.78
C TRP A 55 5.22 -2.58 -6.66
N PHE A 56 5.30 -3.90 -6.87
CA PHE A 56 5.88 -4.87 -5.93
C PHE A 56 6.80 -5.85 -6.67
N PHE A 57 7.84 -6.36 -6.02
CA PHE A 57 8.57 -7.54 -6.51
C PHE A 57 7.93 -8.82 -5.96
N SER A 58 7.93 -9.88 -6.76
CA SER A 58 7.39 -11.19 -6.36
C SER A 58 8.13 -12.33 -7.08
N PRO A 59 8.39 -13.46 -6.42
CA PRO A 59 8.80 -14.69 -7.11
C PRO A 59 7.74 -15.17 -8.11
N ARG A 60 8.16 -15.60 -9.30
CA ARG A 60 7.26 -16.11 -10.35
C ARG A 60 6.51 -17.35 -9.89
N ASP A 61 7.19 -18.22 -9.14
CA ASP A 61 6.67 -19.47 -8.59
C ASP A 61 5.87 -19.30 -7.29
N SER A 62 5.61 -18.06 -6.84
CA SER A 62 4.82 -17.85 -5.63
C SER A 62 3.35 -18.21 -5.84
N ASP A 63 2.73 -18.78 -4.81
CA ASP A 63 1.28 -19.07 -4.77
C ASP A 63 0.43 -17.87 -5.19
N LYS A 64 0.84 -16.66 -4.78
CA LYS A 64 0.20 -15.40 -5.14
C LYS A 64 0.18 -15.17 -6.65
N ASN A 65 1.31 -15.38 -7.31
CA ASN A 65 1.39 -15.22 -8.76
C ASN A 65 0.49 -16.26 -9.45
N MET A 66 0.49 -17.52 -8.97
CA MET A 66 -0.42 -18.54 -9.47
C MET A 66 -1.89 -18.14 -9.29
N GLU A 67 -2.28 -17.62 -8.12
CA GLU A 67 -3.64 -17.15 -7.82
C GLU A 67 -4.05 -16.00 -8.75
N LEU A 68 -3.13 -15.09 -9.08
CA LEU A 68 -3.37 -13.93 -9.95
C LEU A 68 -3.62 -14.29 -11.42
N GLU A 69 -3.09 -15.42 -11.90
CA GLU A 69 -3.40 -15.93 -13.24
C GLU A 69 -4.89 -16.30 -13.38
N TRP A 70 -5.53 -16.71 -12.28
CA TRP A 70 -6.96 -17.07 -12.25
C TRP A 70 -7.86 -15.89 -11.90
N ASN A 71 -7.42 -15.03 -10.98
CA ASN A 71 -8.19 -13.89 -10.52
C ASN A 71 -7.28 -12.71 -10.15
N LYS A 72 -7.34 -11.67 -10.98
CA LYS A 72 -6.52 -10.46 -10.82
C LYS A 72 -6.93 -9.58 -9.64
N LYS A 73 -8.10 -9.79 -9.04
CA LYS A 73 -8.60 -8.91 -7.96
C LYS A 73 -7.78 -9.07 -6.69
N VAL A 74 -7.37 -7.93 -6.13
CA VAL A 74 -6.57 -7.85 -4.91
C VAL A 74 -7.13 -6.80 -3.96
N GLN A 75 -6.82 -6.97 -2.68
CA GLN A 75 -6.93 -5.92 -1.68
C GLN A 75 -5.58 -5.72 -1.00
N LEU A 76 -5.21 -4.46 -0.79
CA LEU A 76 -4.01 -4.08 -0.05
C LEU A 76 -4.44 -3.37 1.23
N PHE A 77 -3.96 -3.87 2.37
CA PHE A 77 -4.20 -3.25 3.67
C PHE A 77 -2.91 -2.64 4.19
N TYR A 78 -2.88 -1.32 4.29
CA TYR A 78 -1.78 -0.55 4.85
C TYR A 78 -2.15 -0.10 6.27
N SER A 79 -1.19 -0.22 7.19
CA SER A 79 -1.36 0.21 8.56
C SER A 79 -0.07 0.82 9.08
N HIS A 80 -0.16 2.03 9.64
CA HIS A 80 0.92 2.68 10.34
C HIS A 80 0.42 3.23 11.69
N PRO A 81 0.28 2.37 12.72
CA PRO A 81 -0.24 2.76 14.02
C PRO A 81 0.54 3.92 14.66
N GLY A 82 1.86 3.97 14.45
CA GLY A 82 2.69 5.06 14.97
C GLY A 82 2.51 6.43 14.31
N LYS A 83 1.73 6.54 13.22
CA LYS A 83 1.31 7.80 12.59
C LYS A 83 -0.22 7.96 12.61
N ASP A 84 -0.94 6.95 13.10
CA ASP A 84 -2.39 6.84 13.02
C ASP A 84 -2.91 7.01 11.58
N SER A 85 -2.23 6.33 10.65
CA SER A 85 -2.54 6.34 9.22
C SER A 85 -2.85 4.92 8.74
N PHE A 86 -3.94 4.75 8.01
CA PHE A 86 -4.43 3.46 7.50
C PHE A 86 -5.02 3.65 6.12
N MET A 87 -4.91 2.64 5.27
CA MET A 87 -5.48 2.69 3.93
C MET A 87 -5.83 1.30 3.42
N ILE A 88 -7.00 1.18 2.83
CA ILE A 88 -7.44 -0.01 2.10
C ILE A 88 -7.50 0.34 0.63
N VAL A 89 -6.84 -0.46 -0.21
CA VAL A 89 -6.85 -0.31 -1.67
C VAL A 89 -7.46 -1.55 -2.29
N ASN A 90 -8.53 -1.39 -3.07
CA ASN A 90 -9.03 -2.42 -3.96
C ASN A 90 -8.41 -2.21 -5.35
N GLY A 91 -7.98 -3.28 -6.01
CA GLY A 91 -7.36 -3.15 -7.32
C GLY A 91 -7.34 -4.44 -8.13
N GLU A 92 -6.74 -4.35 -9.30
CA GLU A 92 -6.38 -5.50 -10.13
C GLU A 92 -4.86 -5.56 -10.29
N ALA A 93 -4.29 -6.74 -10.11
CA ALA A 93 -2.87 -6.97 -10.25
C ALA A 93 -2.54 -7.67 -11.57
N GLU A 94 -1.42 -7.27 -12.16
CA GLU A 94 -0.84 -7.90 -13.35
C GLU A 94 0.60 -8.33 -13.06
N ILE A 95 0.96 -9.52 -13.52
CA ILE A 95 2.34 -10.02 -13.47
C ILE A 95 3.10 -9.47 -14.67
N ILE A 96 4.24 -8.84 -14.41
CA ILE A 96 5.07 -8.18 -15.40
C ILE A 96 6.47 -8.80 -15.37
N LEU A 97 6.94 -9.24 -16.54
CA LEU A 97 8.27 -9.85 -16.75
C LEU A 97 9.20 -8.92 -17.55
N ASP A 98 9.00 -7.62 -17.40
CA ASP A 98 9.73 -6.57 -18.10
C ASP A 98 11.06 -6.27 -17.42
N LYS A 99 12.17 -6.51 -18.14
CA LYS A 99 13.53 -6.28 -17.64
C LYS A 99 13.83 -4.81 -17.37
N GLU A 100 13.39 -3.89 -18.22
CA GLU A 100 13.61 -2.45 -18.03
C GLU A 100 12.92 -1.98 -16.75
N LYS A 101 11.71 -2.49 -16.50
CA LYS A 101 10.97 -2.19 -15.28
C LYS A 101 11.64 -2.75 -14.02
N ILE A 102 12.18 -3.96 -14.08
CA ILE A 102 13.02 -4.56 -13.03
C ILE A 102 14.22 -3.69 -12.75
N GLU A 103 14.97 -3.31 -13.77
CA GLU A 103 16.16 -2.47 -13.60
C GLU A 103 15.85 -1.13 -12.95
N LYS A 104 14.73 -0.50 -13.33
CA LYS A 104 14.29 0.81 -12.83
C LYS A 104 13.80 0.78 -11.38
N LEU A 105 13.19 -0.31 -10.94
CA LEU A 105 12.64 -0.45 -9.58
C LEU A 105 13.57 -1.15 -8.60
N TRP A 106 14.63 -1.80 -9.09
CA TRP A 106 15.54 -2.57 -8.26
C TRP A 106 16.26 -1.71 -7.22
N SER A 107 16.27 -2.20 -5.98
CA SER A 107 17.11 -1.69 -4.90
C SER A 107 18.03 -2.81 -4.38
N PRO A 108 19.25 -2.50 -3.89
CA PRO A 108 20.20 -3.52 -3.45
C PRO A 108 19.67 -4.47 -2.37
N VAL A 109 18.74 -4.03 -1.51
CA VAL A 109 18.15 -4.87 -0.47
C VAL A 109 17.38 -6.07 -1.02
N LEU A 110 16.89 -5.99 -2.27
CA LEU A 110 16.13 -7.06 -2.93
C LEU A 110 16.95 -8.32 -3.19
N ILE A 111 18.28 -8.22 -3.17
CA ILE A 111 19.17 -9.39 -3.33
C ILE A 111 18.96 -10.44 -2.23
N THR A 112 18.40 -10.02 -1.08
CA THR A 112 18.04 -10.91 0.03
C THR A 112 16.99 -11.94 -0.38
N TRP A 113 16.10 -11.59 -1.32
CA TRP A 113 15.04 -12.47 -1.81
C TRP A 113 15.31 -13.02 -3.22
N PHE A 114 16.05 -12.28 -4.06
CA PHE A 114 16.43 -12.69 -5.41
C PHE A 114 17.97 -12.78 -5.50
N GLN A 115 18.51 -13.95 -5.17
CA GLN A 115 19.97 -14.15 -5.08
C GLN A 115 20.67 -14.00 -6.43
N GLY A 116 19.96 -14.25 -7.55
CA GLY A 116 20.44 -13.95 -8.90
C GLY A 116 20.42 -12.46 -9.26
N GLY A 117 19.98 -11.59 -8.35
CA GLY A 117 19.86 -10.16 -8.56
C GLY A 117 18.76 -9.82 -9.58
N LYS A 118 19.03 -8.81 -10.41
CA LYS A 118 18.10 -8.35 -11.47
C LYS A 118 17.86 -9.40 -12.56
N ASP A 119 18.80 -10.33 -12.73
CA ASP A 119 18.74 -11.41 -13.72
C ASP A 119 18.23 -12.73 -13.15
N ASP A 120 17.80 -12.74 -11.88
CA ASP A 120 17.24 -13.93 -11.25
C ASP A 120 16.06 -14.48 -12.10
N PRO A 121 16.10 -15.74 -12.56
CA PRO A 121 15.07 -16.28 -13.44
C PRO A 121 13.69 -16.33 -12.78
N ASN A 122 13.62 -16.24 -11.45
CA ASN A 122 12.39 -16.25 -10.67
C ASN A 122 11.87 -14.83 -10.38
N ILE A 123 12.53 -13.76 -10.83
CA ILE A 123 12.07 -12.40 -10.56
C ILE A 123 10.85 -12.05 -11.42
N SER A 124 9.85 -11.46 -10.78
CA SER A 124 8.73 -10.79 -11.45
C SER A 124 8.34 -9.54 -10.69
N ILE A 125 7.54 -8.71 -11.37
CA ILE A 125 6.95 -7.52 -10.78
C ILE A 125 5.44 -7.66 -10.82
N LEU A 126 4.78 -7.24 -9.75
CA LEU A 126 3.33 -7.07 -9.72
C LEU A 126 3.02 -5.59 -9.88
N LYS A 127 2.17 -5.28 -10.86
CA LYS A 127 1.55 -3.96 -11.03
C LYS A 127 0.12 -4.03 -10.50
N VAL A 128 -0.15 -3.35 -9.40
CA VAL A 128 -1.53 -3.16 -8.92
C VAL A 128 -2.06 -1.85 -9.48
N LYS A 129 -3.15 -1.94 -10.25
CA LYS A 129 -3.95 -0.78 -10.67
C LYS A 129 -5.09 -0.60 -9.66
N PRO A 130 -5.07 0.45 -8.82
CA PRO A 130 -6.18 0.72 -7.91
C PRO A 130 -7.49 0.97 -8.67
N THR A 131 -8.59 0.52 -8.09
CA THR A 131 -9.97 0.81 -8.55
C THR A 131 -10.70 1.71 -7.57
N THR A 132 -10.48 1.49 -6.26
CA THR A 132 -10.95 2.35 -5.18
C THR A 132 -9.94 2.28 -4.04
N ALA A 133 -9.83 3.35 -3.26
CA ALA A 133 -9.17 3.29 -1.96
C ALA A 133 -9.92 4.13 -0.93
N TYR A 134 -9.80 3.73 0.33
CA TYR A 134 -10.31 4.48 1.48
C TYR A 134 -9.17 4.65 2.47
N TYR A 135 -9.04 5.84 3.02
CA TYR A 135 -7.96 6.16 3.96
C TYR A 135 -8.51 6.76 5.26
N TRP A 136 -7.71 6.58 6.31
CA TRP A 136 -7.78 7.28 7.58
C TRP A 136 -6.40 7.83 7.85
N ASP A 137 -6.28 9.10 8.20
CA ASP A 137 -5.00 9.73 8.45
C ASP A 137 -5.12 10.87 9.45
N THR A 138 -4.14 10.99 10.33
CA THR A 138 -4.06 12.10 11.27
C THR A 138 -3.16 13.19 10.72
N GLU A 139 -3.67 14.42 10.61
CA GLU A 139 -2.86 15.54 10.12
C GLU A 139 -1.79 15.93 11.15
N GLY A 140 -0.65 16.41 10.65
CA GLY A 140 0.41 16.97 11.49
C GLY A 140 1.54 16.01 11.85
N ASN A 141 2.55 16.55 12.52
CA ASN A 141 3.72 15.76 12.90
C ASN A 141 3.45 14.93 14.16
N LYS A 142 4.16 13.81 14.32
CA LYS A 142 3.98 12.89 15.47
C LYS A 142 4.10 13.58 16.83
N MET A 143 5.00 14.56 16.95
CA MET A 143 5.26 15.26 18.22
C MET A 143 4.11 16.20 18.59
N ILE A 144 3.55 16.92 17.62
CA ILE A 144 2.36 17.75 17.78
C ILE A 144 1.17 16.87 18.14
N ASN A 145 1.00 15.73 17.48
CA ASN A 145 -0.09 14.80 17.78
C ASN A 145 0.04 14.21 19.19
N PHE A 146 1.26 13.91 19.64
CA PHE A 146 1.51 13.50 21.02
C PHE A 146 1.14 14.60 22.04
N LEU A 147 1.53 15.85 21.78
CA LEU A 147 1.15 16.99 22.63
C LEU A 147 -0.37 17.20 22.66
N LYS A 148 -1.03 17.14 21.49
CA LYS A 148 -2.49 17.20 21.35
C LYS A 148 -3.16 16.09 22.15
N MET A 149 -2.66 14.86 22.07
CA MET A 149 -3.19 13.70 22.82
C MET A 149 -3.06 13.89 24.33
N MET A 150 -1.90 14.35 24.83
CA MET A 150 -1.74 14.65 26.26
C MET A 150 -2.68 15.76 26.73
N ALA A 151 -2.81 16.83 25.94
CA ALA A 151 -3.75 17.91 26.24
C ALA A 151 -5.21 17.43 26.21
N SER A 152 -5.57 16.53 25.29
CA SER A 152 -6.89 15.90 25.24
C SER A 152 -7.19 15.08 26.49
N ALA A 153 -6.23 14.29 26.97
CA ALA A 153 -6.39 13.53 28.21
C ALA A 153 -6.58 14.45 29.44
N ALA A 154 -5.85 15.56 29.51
CA ALA A 154 -5.95 16.52 30.60
C ALA A 154 -7.23 17.36 30.57
N THR A 155 -7.73 17.69 29.38
CA THR A 155 -8.86 18.63 29.19
C THR A 155 -10.20 17.94 28.93
N GLY A 156 -10.19 16.66 28.59
CA GLY A 156 -11.39 15.91 28.16
C GLY A 156 -11.92 16.33 26.78
N LYS A 157 -11.21 17.19 26.04
CA LYS A 157 -11.58 17.63 24.69
C LYS A 157 -10.72 16.92 23.65
N ASN A 158 -11.31 16.41 22.57
CA ASN A 158 -10.51 15.87 21.47
C ASN A 158 -9.86 17.01 20.68
N LEU A 159 -8.54 17.05 20.66
CA LEU A 159 -7.71 18.05 19.97
C LEU A 159 -6.95 17.43 18.80
N VAL A 160 -7.05 16.10 18.63
CA VAL A 160 -6.47 15.38 17.50
C VAL A 160 -7.44 15.48 16.34
N GLU A 161 -6.95 15.97 15.21
CA GLU A 161 -7.73 16.16 13.99
C GLU A 161 -7.31 15.07 13.01
N GLY A 162 -8.24 14.16 12.75
CA GLY A 162 -8.09 13.13 11.73
C GLY A 162 -8.94 13.47 10.51
N ASN A 163 -8.48 13.03 9.34
CA ASN A 163 -9.25 13.02 8.13
C ASN A 163 -9.42 11.59 7.61
N GLU A 164 -10.57 11.33 7.00
CA GLU A 164 -10.85 10.09 6.32
C GLU A 164 -11.55 10.35 4.99
N GLY A 165 -11.51 9.41 4.07
CA GLY A 165 -12.33 9.53 2.88
C GLY A 165 -11.97 8.58 1.76
N THR A 166 -12.76 8.66 0.70
CA THR A 166 -12.54 7.90 -0.53
C THR A 166 -11.51 8.61 -1.41
N LEU A 167 -10.60 7.82 -1.97
CA LEU A 167 -9.70 8.20 -3.06
C LEU A 167 -10.27 7.64 -4.37
N SER A 168 -10.78 8.53 -5.22
CA SER A 168 -11.22 8.18 -6.58
C SER A 168 -10.07 8.43 -7.55
N ILE A 169 -9.32 7.37 -7.86
CA ILE A 169 -8.10 7.39 -8.68
C ILE A 169 -8.45 7.35 -10.17
#